data_AF-U4JXS3-F1
#
_entry.id   AF-U4JXS3-F1
#
_cell.length_a   1.000
_cell.length_b   1.000
_cell.length_c   1.000
_cell.angle_alpha   90.00
_cell.angle_beta   90.00
_cell.angle_gamma   90.00
#
_symmetry.space_group_name_H-M   'P 1'
#
loop_
_entity.id
_entity.type
_entity.pdbx_description
1 polymer ?
#
loop_
_entity_poly.entity_id
_entity_poly.type
_entity_poly.pdbx_seq_one_letter_code
_entity_poly.pdbx_strand_id
1 'polypeptide(L)'
;MRFWLLNWALAVKSKIGDIDLIRNIMTYYRDKKRTYFEDLNSLVLALVGMTSFLVAGYFGLNLSKIVPNFVKIANQNPINKDAIIIALLLGSYGLVFWFFGCIAARCHSLIYERWFR
;
A
#
# COMPACT_ATOMS: atom_id res chain seq x y z
N MET A 1 -42.55 -24.26 -14.24
CA MET A 1 -41.89 -22.93 -14.21
C MET A 1 -41.63 -22.39 -12.80
N ARG A 2 -42.51 -22.58 -11.80
CA ARG A 2 -42.36 -21.97 -10.45
C ARG A 2 -41.14 -22.45 -9.63
N PHE A 3 -40.65 -23.66 -9.89
CA PHE A 3 -39.47 -24.23 -9.20
C PHE A 3 -38.14 -23.56 -9.60
N TRP A 4 -37.99 -23.19 -10.87
CA TRP A 4 -36.79 -22.51 -11.37
C TRP A 4 -36.65 -21.08 -10.81
N LEU A 5 -37.77 -20.37 -10.66
CA LEU A 5 -37.80 -19.02 -10.10
C LEU A 5 -37.41 -18.99 -8.61
N LEU A 6 -37.83 -19.99 -7.85
CA LEU A 6 -37.46 -20.12 -6.43
C LEU A 6 -35.97 -20.40 -6.24
N ASN A 7 -35.39 -21.28 -7.05
CA ASN A 7 -33.95 -21.58 -6.98
C ASN A 7 -33.10 -20.37 -7.39
N TRP A 8 -33.51 -19.66 -8.45
CA TRP A 8 -32.85 -18.43 -8.86
C TRP A 8 -32.92 -17.33 -7.78
N ALA A 9 -34.08 -17.15 -7.14
CA ALA A 9 -34.23 -16.20 -6.05
C ALA A 9 -33.37 -16.54 -4.82
N LEU A 10 -33.23 -17.83 -4.48
CA LEU A 10 -32.36 -18.29 -3.40
C LEU A 10 -30.88 -18.04 -3.71
N ALA A 11 -30.44 -18.31 -4.94
CA ALA A 11 -29.07 -18.05 -5.38
C ALA A 11 -28.72 -16.54 -5.35
N VAL A 12 -29.65 -15.68 -5.78
CA VAL A 12 -29.49 -14.22 -5.72
C VAL A 12 -29.42 -13.74 -4.26
N LYS A 13 -30.28 -14.25 -3.37
CA LYS A 13 -30.29 -13.86 -1.95
C LYS A 13 -29.01 -14.27 -1.23
N SER A 14 -28.44 -15.44 -1.56
CA SER A 14 -27.13 -15.87 -1.06
C SER A 14 -26.01 -14.93 -1.50
N LYS A 15 -25.94 -14.61 -2.80
CA LYS A 15 -24.94 -13.69 -3.35
C LYS A 15 -25.03 -12.28 -2.75
N ILE A 16 -26.24 -11.78 -2.50
CA ILE A 16 -26.44 -10.48 -1.84
C ILE A 16 -25.87 -10.47 -0.42
N GLY A 17 -26.08 -11.56 0.34
CA GLY A 17 -25.56 -11.70 1.70
C GLY A 17 -24.02 -11.71 1.75
N ASP A 18 -23.38 -12.38 0.80
CA ASP A 18 -21.91 -12.39 0.67
C ASP A 18 -21.35 -10.98 0.36
N ILE A 19 -22.02 -10.23 -0.52
CA ILE A 19 -21.60 -8.87 -0.89
C ILE A 19 -21.73 -7.92 0.31
N ASP A 20 -22.82 -8.02 1.08
CA ASP A 20 -23.02 -7.20 2.29
C ASP A 20 -22.01 -7.56 3.39
N LEU A 21 -21.64 -8.83 3.53
CA LEU A 21 -20.63 -9.29 4.48
C LEU A 21 -19.23 -8.78 4.10
N ILE A 22 -18.86 -8.88 2.82
CA ILE A 22 -17.61 -8.30 2.30
C ILE A 22 -17.59 -6.79 2.49
N ARG A 23 -18.71 -6.10 2.21
CA ARG A 23 -18.82 -4.65 2.40
C ARG A 23 -18.64 -4.27 3.87
N ASN A 24 -19.26 -5.01 4.80
CA ASN A 24 -19.18 -4.73 6.23
C ASN A 24 -17.78 -4.98 6.81
N ILE A 25 -17.10 -6.05 6.37
CA ILE A 25 -15.69 -6.29 6.73
C ILE A 25 -14.81 -5.18 6.17
N MET A 26 -15.02 -4.77 4.92
CA MET A 26 -14.27 -3.69 4.29
C MET A 26 -14.47 -2.35 5.01
N THR A 27 -15.70 -2.02 5.42
CA THR A 27 -15.97 -0.80 6.19
C THR A 27 -15.39 -0.86 7.59
N TYR A 28 -15.47 -2.01 8.28
CA TYR A 28 -14.88 -2.20 9.60
C TYR A 28 -13.36 -2.02 9.60
N TYR A 29 -12.66 -2.62 8.63
CA TYR A 29 -11.21 -2.44 8.48
C TYR A 29 -10.82 -1.03 8.01
N ARG A 30 -11.68 -0.35 7.24
CA ARG A 30 -11.45 1.02 6.77
C ARG A 30 -11.56 2.03 7.91
N ASP A 31 -12.56 1.89 8.78
CA ASP A 31 -12.77 2.78 9.93
C ASP A 31 -11.70 2.58 11.02
N LYS A 32 -11.36 1.32 11.32
CA LYS A 32 -10.39 0.98 12.36
C LYS A 32 -8.95 1.41 12.04
N LYS A 33 -8.62 1.62 10.75
CA LYS A 33 -7.31 2.12 10.33
C LYS A 33 -7.17 3.64 10.42
N ARG A 34 -8.28 4.40 10.38
CA ARG A 34 -8.24 5.87 10.48
C ARG A 34 -8.04 6.33 11.92
N THR A 35 -8.77 5.71 12.85
CA THR A 35 -8.79 6.07 14.27
C THR A 35 -7.43 5.92 14.95
N TYR A 36 -6.58 4.96 14.52
CA TYR A 36 -5.28 4.76 15.17
C TYR A 36 -4.32 5.94 15.00
N PHE A 37 -4.35 6.67 13.88
CA PHE A 37 -3.45 7.83 13.68
C PHE A 37 -4.07 9.16 14.13
N GLU A 38 -5.41 9.24 14.19
CA GLU A 38 -6.15 10.41 14.66
C GLU A 38 -6.16 10.52 16.20
N ASP A 39 -6.04 9.43 16.95
CA ASP A 39 -5.91 9.49 18.42
C ASP A 39 -4.48 9.75 18.92
N LEU A 40 -3.47 9.68 18.04
CA LEU A 40 -2.08 9.89 18.42
C LEU A 40 -1.74 11.38 18.55
N ASN A 41 -0.98 11.70 19.60
CA ASN A 41 -0.44 13.04 19.86
C ASN A 41 0.30 13.55 18.61
N SER A 42 0.00 14.79 18.20
CA SER A 42 0.53 15.41 16.98
C SER A 42 2.06 15.37 16.89
N LEU A 43 2.75 15.38 18.03
CA LEU A 43 4.20 15.23 18.14
C LEU A 43 4.70 13.83 17.75
N VAL A 44 4.01 12.78 18.18
CA VAL A 44 4.37 11.39 17.85
C VAL A 44 4.09 11.13 16.37
N LEU A 45 2.99 11.66 15.85
CA LEU A 45 2.65 11.56 14.43
C LEU A 45 3.71 12.26 13.54
N ALA A 46 4.21 13.42 13.97
CA ALA A 46 5.29 14.13 13.30
C ALA A 46 6.62 13.36 13.34
N LEU A 47 6.99 12.77 14.49
CA LEU A 47 8.20 11.95 14.61
C LEU A 47 8.13 10.69 13.76
N VAL A 48 6.98 10.01 13.73
CA VAL A 48 6.78 8.82 12.88
C VAL A 48 6.83 9.19 11.39
N GLY A 49 6.19 10.29 11.00
CA GLY A 49 6.26 10.81 9.64
C GLY A 49 7.68 11.17 9.22
N MET A 50 8.43 11.87 10.09
CA MET A 50 9.81 12.28 9.84
C MET A 50 10.76 11.09 9.72
N THR A 51 10.68 10.12 10.64
CA THR A 51 11.50 8.90 10.60
C THR A 51 11.17 8.04 9.38
N SER A 52 9.89 7.89 9.04
CA SER A 52 9.46 7.19 7.83
C SER A 52 9.96 7.88 6.55
N PHE A 53 9.93 9.21 6.52
CA PHE A 53 10.46 9.99 5.40
C PHE A 53 11.98 9.84 5.29
N LEU A 54 12.70 9.80 6.41
CA LEU A 54 14.16 9.63 6.42
C LEU A 54 14.56 8.24 5.91
N VAL A 55 13.86 7.20 6.35
CA VAL A 55 14.03 5.83 5.87
C VAL A 55 13.72 5.75 4.38
N ALA A 56 12.56 6.24 3.95
CA ALA A 56 12.21 6.28 2.53
C ALA A 56 13.25 7.06 1.71
N GLY A 57 13.69 8.24 2.18
CA GLY A 57 14.72 9.03 1.52
C GLY A 57 16.04 8.27 1.35
N TYR A 58 16.50 7.58 2.40
CA TYR A 58 17.72 6.77 2.34
C TYR A 58 17.60 5.62 1.32
N PHE A 59 16.50 4.86 1.37
CA PHE A 59 16.25 3.77 0.42
C PHE A 59 16.08 4.29 -1.02
N GLY A 60 15.39 5.42 -1.21
CA GLY A 60 15.21 6.08 -2.51
C GLY A 60 16.52 6.57 -3.12
N LEU A 61 17.40 7.17 -2.32
CA LEU A 61 18.73 7.60 -2.77
C LEU A 61 19.63 6.41 -3.16
N ASN A 62 19.56 5.31 -2.39
CA ASN A 62 20.28 4.09 -2.75
C ASN A 62 19.74 3.45 -4.04
N LEU A 63 18.41 3.37 -4.19
CA LEU A 63 17.77 2.92 -5.42
C LEU A 63 18.17 3.80 -6.62
N SER A 64 18.20 5.11 -6.46
CA SER A 64 18.60 6.05 -7.51
C SER A 64 20.03 5.82 -8.02
N LYS A 65 20.94 5.29 -7.19
CA LYS A 65 22.30 4.93 -7.60
C LYS A 65 22.39 3.54 -8.24
N ILE A 66 21.64 2.57 -7.70
CA ILE A 66 21.76 1.15 -8.07
C ILE A 66 20.94 0.81 -9.32
N VAL A 67 19.70 1.31 -9.41
CA VAL A 67 18.78 1.07 -10.55
C VAL A 67 19.39 1.45 -11.90
N PRO A 68 19.94 2.66 -12.11
CA PRO A 68 20.49 3.01 -13.43
C PRO A 68 21.69 2.15 -13.81
N ASN A 69 22.49 1.72 -12.84
CA ASN A 69 23.63 0.84 -13.11
C ASN A 69 23.17 -0.57 -13.50
N PHE A 70 22.16 -1.09 -12.79
CA PHE A 70 21.51 -2.36 -13.13
C PHE A 70 20.89 -2.33 -14.53
N VAL A 71 20.15 -1.27 -14.89
CA VAL A 71 19.54 -1.11 -16.22
C VAL A 71 20.59 -1.04 -17.33
N LYS A 72 21.72 -0.35 -17.11
CA LYS A 72 22.82 -0.31 -18.08
C LYS A 72 23.40 -1.70 -18.34
N ILE A 73 23.68 -2.47 -17.28
CA ILE A 73 24.23 -3.82 -17.37
C ILE A 73 23.23 -4.77 -18.03
N ALA A 74 21.95 -4.65 -17.68
CA ALA A 74 20.86 -5.47 -18.23
C ALA A 74 20.58 -5.17 -19.71
N ASN A 75 20.80 -3.94 -20.19
CA ASN A 75 20.67 -3.59 -21.60
C ASN A 75 21.86 -4.05 -22.45
N GLN A 76 23.04 -4.21 -21.86
CA GLN A 76 24.26 -4.63 -22.56
C GLN A 76 24.41 -6.15 -22.68
N ASN A 77 23.68 -6.92 -21.86
CA ASN A 77 23.77 -8.37 -21.81
C ASN A 77 22.39 -8.99 -22.08
N PRO A 78 22.31 -10.18 -22.69
CA PRO A 78 21.05 -10.91 -22.74
C PRO A 78 20.52 -11.16 -21.32
N ILE A 79 19.19 -11.06 -21.14
CA ILE A 79 18.56 -11.23 -19.83
C ILE A 79 18.86 -12.64 -19.30
N ASN A 80 19.79 -12.69 -18.35
CA ASN A 80 20.21 -13.91 -17.68
C ASN A 80 19.30 -14.16 -16.45
N LYS A 81 19.26 -15.40 -15.96
CA LYS A 81 18.45 -15.78 -14.79
C LYS A 81 18.80 -14.96 -13.55
N ASP A 82 20.08 -14.61 -13.39
CA ASP A 82 20.57 -13.79 -12.28
C ASP A 82 20.04 -12.35 -12.35
N ALA A 83 19.88 -11.79 -13.56
CA ALA A 83 19.31 -10.45 -13.72
C ALA A 83 17.83 -10.41 -13.29
N ILE A 84 17.08 -11.48 -13.51
CA ILE A 84 15.68 -11.58 -13.06
C ILE A 84 15.61 -11.59 -11.52
N ILE A 85 16.50 -12.34 -10.86
CA ILE A 85 16.57 -12.41 -9.40
C ILE A 85 16.92 -11.03 -8.83
N ILE A 86 17.93 -10.36 -9.40
CA ILE A 86 18.34 -9.02 -8.97
C ILE A 86 17.21 -8.00 -9.21
N ALA A 87 16.52 -8.06 -10.35
CA ALA A 87 15.38 -7.20 -10.64
C ALA A 87 14.24 -7.39 -9.63
N LEU A 88 13.94 -8.63 -9.25
CA LEU A 88 12.90 -8.95 -8.28
C LEU A 88 13.28 -8.45 -6.87
N LEU A 89 14.56 -8.60 -6.50
CA LEU A 89 15.09 -8.09 -5.24
C LEU A 89 15.06 -6.55 -5.21
N LEU A 90 15.42 -5.90 -6.31
CA LEU A 90 15.36 -4.44 -6.45
C LEU A 90 13.91 -3.92 -6.44
N GLY A 91 12.98 -4.66 -7.06
CA GLY A 91 11.55 -4.40 -6.99
C GLY A 91 10.99 -4.50 -5.57
N SER A 92 11.42 -5.51 -4.80
CA SER A 92 11.04 -5.64 -3.38
C SER A 92 11.56 -4.48 -2.53
N TYR A 93 12.78 -4.00 -2.82
CA TYR A 93 13.35 -2.79 -2.20
C TYR A 93 12.54 -1.53 -2.55
N GLY A 94 12.12 -1.40 -3.81
CA GLY A 94 11.22 -0.34 -4.26
C GLY A 94 9.85 -0.37 -3.57
N LEU A 95 9.32 -1.57 -3.32
CA LEU A 95 8.06 -1.76 -2.59
C LEU A 95 8.16 -1.26 -1.14
N VAL A 96 9.28 -1.55 -0.46
CA VAL A 96 9.54 -1.06 0.90
C VAL A 96 9.63 0.47 0.90
N PHE A 97 10.41 1.04 -0.02
CA PHE A 97 10.48 2.50 -0.21
C PHE A 97 9.10 3.12 -0.41
N TRP A 98 8.29 2.53 -1.30
CA TRP A 98 6.93 2.99 -1.59
C TRP A 98 6.05 2.95 -0.34
N PHE A 99 6.10 1.85 0.42
CA PHE A 99 5.29 1.68 1.62
C PHE A 99 5.57 2.77 2.66
N PHE A 100 6.85 3.01 2.98
CA PHE A 100 7.24 4.08 3.89
C PHE A 100 6.94 5.48 3.33
N GLY A 101 7.06 5.67 2.01
CA GLY A 101 6.66 6.91 1.34
C GLY A 101 5.16 7.21 1.48
N CYS A 102 4.30 6.20 1.34
CA CYS A 102 2.85 6.36 1.56
C CYS A 102 2.52 6.70 3.02
N ILE A 103 3.23 6.12 3.99
CA ILE A 103 3.06 6.44 5.42
C ILE A 103 3.47 7.88 5.69
N ALA A 104 4.61 8.32 5.16
CA ALA A 104 5.09 9.70 5.30
C ALA A 104 4.10 10.71 4.67
N ALA A 105 3.61 10.44 3.46
CA ALA A 105 2.61 11.26 2.79
C ALA A 105 1.31 11.36 3.61
N ARG A 106 0.89 10.25 4.25
CA ARG A 106 -0.29 10.27 5.10
C ARG A 106 -0.11 11.04 6.39
N CYS A 107 1.01 10.88 7.07
CA CYS A 107 1.33 11.68 8.26
C CYS A 107 1.35 13.17 7.93
N HIS A 108 1.94 13.54 6.79
CA HIS A 108 1.95 14.93 6.33
C HIS A 108 0.54 15.48 6.11
N SER A 109 -0.35 14.73 5.44
CA SER A 109 -1.74 15.17 5.23
C SER A 109 -2.51 15.40 6.53
N LEU A 110 -2.34 14.53 7.53
CA LEU A 110 -2.99 14.63 8.85
C LEU A 110 -2.46 15.82 9.66
N ILE A 111 -1.16 16.08 9.62
CA ILE A 111 -0.55 17.25 10.28
C ILE A 111 -1.04 18.54 9.61
N TYR A 112 -1.09 18.56 8.27
CA TYR A 112 -1.56 19.71 7.51
C TYR A 112 -3.02 20.05 7.87
N GLU A 113 -3.90 19.04 7.95
CA GLU A 113 -5.30 19.23 8.37
C GLU A 113 -5.46 19.73 9.80
N ARG A 114 -4.54 19.42 10.74
CA ARG A 114 -4.64 19.89 12.14
C ARG A 114 -4.12 21.31 12.37
N TRP A 115 -3.11 21.73 11.61
CA TRP A 115 -2.40 22.99 11.87
C TRP A 115 -2.81 24.13 10.93
N PHE A 116 -3.28 23.80 9.72
CA PHE A 116 -3.57 24.80 8.68
C PHE A 116 -5.05 24.87 8.26
N ARG A 117 -5.90 23.98 8.77
CA ARG A 117 -7.35 23.98 8.53
C ARG A 117 -8.09 24.00 9.86
#